data_AF-A0A330M340-F1
#
_entry.id   AF-A0A330M340-F1
#
_cell.length_a   1.000
_cell.length_b   1.000
_cell.length_c   1.000
_cell.angle_alpha   90.00
_cell.angle_beta   90.00
_cell.angle_gamma   90.00
#
_symmetry.space_group_name_H-M   'P 1'
#
loop_
_entity.id
_entity.type
_entity.pdbx_description
1 polymer ?
#
loop_
_entity_poly.entity_id
_entity_poly.type
_entity_poly.pdbx_seq_one_letter_code
_entity_poly.pdbx_strand_id
1 'polypeptide(L)'
;MSWLFYYLQLIDWTGRAIRPDKKGFIDSIQPKSLNELGIAPEAWITSAKEFRRQYSGISGRWDAMCAFKKQHNCGLWCKGKASSNALHPSP
;
A
#
# COMPACT_ATOMS: atom_id res chain seq x y z
N MET A 1 22.96 6.17 -5.32
CA MET A 1 22.30 7.16 -4.44
C MET A 1 20.96 7.60 -5.06
N SER A 2 20.02 6.68 -5.27
CA SER A 2 18.72 6.95 -5.95
C SER A 2 17.49 6.44 -5.17
N TRP A 3 17.64 5.37 -4.39
CA TRP A 3 16.56 4.74 -3.62
C TRP A 3 15.87 5.66 -2.60
N LEU A 4 16.64 6.45 -1.85
CA LEU A 4 16.08 7.40 -0.89
C LEU A 4 15.19 8.45 -1.59
N PHE A 5 15.61 8.92 -2.76
CA PHE A 5 14.85 9.91 -3.53
C PHE A 5 13.52 9.33 -4.03
N TYR A 6 13.50 8.09 -4.51
CA TYR A 6 12.25 7.42 -4.91
C TYR A 6 11.32 7.17 -3.73
N TYR A 7 11.87 6.79 -2.58
CA TYR A 7 11.10 6.59 -1.36
C TYR A 7 10.48 7.89 -0.84
N LEU A 8 11.26 8.97 -0.77
CA LEU A 8 10.77 10.27 -0.31
C LEU A 8 9.71 10.85 -1.26
N GLN A 9 9.88 10.70 -2.58
CA GLN A 9 8.86 11.08 -3.56
C GLN A 9 7.56 10.31 -3.38
N LEU A 10 7.64 8.99 -3.12
CA LEU A 10 6.45 8.17 -2.91
C LEU A 10 5.70 8.59 -1.64
N ILE A 11 6.42 8.86 -0.54
CA ILE A 11 5.82 9.35 0.71
C ILE A 11 5.14 10.70 0.49
N ASP A 12 5.86 11.65 -0.11
CA ASP A 12 5.35 13.00 -0.35
C ASP A 12 4.10 12.97 -1.26
N TRP A 13 4.14 12.20 -2.35
CA TRP A 13 2.99 11.98 -3.22
C TRP A 13 1.81 11.35 -2.46
N THR A 14 2.06 10.32 -1.65
CA THR A 14 1.00 9.65 -0.84
C THR A 14 0.34 10.64 0.11
N GLY A 15 1.13 11.49 0.79
CA GLY A 15 0.60 12.51 1.70
C GLY A 15 -0.31 13.53 1.00
N ARG A 16 0.07 13.95 -0.21
CA ARG A 16 -0.71 14.90 -1.05
C ARG A 16 -1.99 14.26 -1.58
N ALA A 17 -1.93 13.03 -2.07
CA ALA A 17 -3.09 12.30 -2.60
C ALA A 17 -4.11 11.92 -1.50
N ILE A 18 -3.67 11.80 -0.24
CA ILE A 18 -4.58 11.56 0.89
C ILE A 18 -5.28 12.84 1.35
N ARG A 19 -4.59 13.98 1.31
CA ARG A 19 -5.06 15.27 1.82
C ARG A 19 -5.09 16.33 0.72
N PRO A 20 -6.08 16.29 -0.19
CA PRO A 20 -6.20 17.26 -1.28
C PRO A 20 -6.51 18.68 -0.78
N ASP A 21 -6.94 18.82 0.47
CA ASP A 21 -7.33 20.06 1.14
C ASP A 21 -6.14 20.93 1.62
N LYS A 22 -4.89 20.45 1.48
CA LYS A 22 -3.70 21.19 1.92
C LYS A 22 -3.25 22.21 0.86
N LYS A 23 -3.27 23.51 1.19
CA LYS A 23 -2.75 24.61 0.33
C LYS A 23 -1.30 24.36 -0.10
N GLY A 24 -1.05 24.40 -1.42
CA GLY A 24 0.26 24.09 -2.04
C GLY A 24 0.17 23.09 -3.21
N PHE A 25 -0.95 23.05 -3.92
CA PHE A 25 -1.23 22.09 -4.99
C PHE A 25 -0.23 22.25 -6.15
N ILE A 26 0.62 21.24 -6.31
CA ILE A 26 1.44 20.98 -7.50
C ILE A 26 0.89 19.68 -8.09
N ASP A 27 0.75 19.65 -9.42
CA ASP A 27 0.16 18.55 -10.17
C ASP A 27 0.68 17.18 -9.71
N SER A 28 -0.24 16.24 -9.52
CA SER A 28 0.03 14.92 -8.95
C SER A 28 0.64 14.00 -10.00
N ILE A 29 1.87 14.28 -10.41
CA ILE A 29 2.62 13.36 -11.25
C ILE A 29 2.79 12.06 -10.45
N GLN A 30 2.18 10.98 -10.93
CA GLN A 30 2.32 9.66 -10.34
C GLN A 30 3.80 9.30 -10.25
N PRO A 31 4.30 8.89 -9.07
CA PRO A 31 5.70 8.53 -8.93
C PRO A 31 5.99 7.30 -9.78
N LYS A 32 7.09 7.35 -10.55
CA LYS A 32 7.53 6.25 -11.43
C LYS A 32 7.63 4.91 -10.69
N SER A 33 7.99 4.94 -9.40
CA SER A 33 8.09 3.76 -8.55
C SER A 33 6.78 2.98 -8.41
N LEU A 34 5.61 3.62 -8.37
CA LEU A 34 4.33 2.91 -8.33
C LEU A 34 4.03 2.19 -9.64
N ASN A 35 4.37 2.84 -10.76
CA ASN A 35 4.20 2.27 -12.08
C ASN A 35 5.13 1.05 -12.30
N GLU A 36 6.39 1.15 -11.88
CA GLU A 36 7.35 0.04 -11.92
C GLU A 36 6.91 -1.16 -11.08
N LEU A 37 6.20 -0.93 -9.98
CA LEU A 37 5.64 -1.99 -9.13
C LEU A 37 4.34 -2.58 -9.69
N GLY A 38 3.78 -2.02 -10.77
CA GLY A 38 2.49 -2.46 -11.34
C GLY A 38 1.31 -2.21 -10.40
N ILE A 39 1.42 -1.27 -9.46
CA ILE A 39 0.38 -0.97 -8.48
C ILE A 39 -0.43 0.23 -8.95
N ALA A 40 -1.75 0.05 -9.05
CA ALA A 40 -2.67 1.13 -9.36
C ALA A 40 -2.64 2.22 -8.27
N PRO A 41 -2.56 3.52 -8.63
CA PRO A 41 -2.56 4.63 -7.67
C PRO A 41 -3.72 4.57 -6.68
N GLU A 42 -4.92 4.22 -7.13
CA GLU A 42 -6.14 4.17 -6.32
C GLU A 42 -6.07 3.05 -5.28
N ALA A 43 -5.50 1.90 -5.66
CA ALA A 43 -5.26 0.78 -4.74
C ALA A 43 -4.24 1.17 -3.66
N TRP A 44 -3.14 1.82 -4.07
CA TRP A 44 -2.14 2.33 -3.13
C TRP A 44 -2.74 3.34 -2.14
N ILE A 45 -3.46 4.34 -2.64
CA ILE A 45 -4.06 5.38 -1.79
C ILE A 45 -5.10 4.80 -0.84
N THR A 46 -5.95 3.88 -1.33
CA THR A 46 -6.93 3.22 -0.47
C THR A 46 -6.22 2.43 0.63
N SER A 47 -5.16 1.69 0.30
CA SER A 47 -4.40 0.94 1.31
C SER A 47 -3.65 1.83 2.29
N ALA A 48 -3.10 2.96 1.84
CA ALA A 48 -2.45 3.93 2.72
C ALA A 48 -3.45 4.60 3.68
N LYS A 49 -4.68 4.90 3.23
CA LYS A 49 -5.76 5.48 4.07
C LYS A 49 -6.36 4.46 5.04
N GLU A 50 -6.68 3.27 4.53
CA GLU A 50 -7.55 2.31 5.20
C GLU A 50 -6.77 1.11 5.77
N PHE A 51 -5.44 1.21 5.88
CA PHE A 51 -4.56 0.09 6.29
C PHE A 51 -5.10 -0.69 7.50
N ARG A 52 -5.39 0.02 8.60
CA ARG A 52 -5.90 -0.59 9.84
C ARG A 52 -7.30 -1.19 9.70
N ARG A 53 -8.12 -0.71 8.74
CA ARG A 53 -9.46 -1.27 8.47
C ARG A 53 -9.39 -2.48 7.55
N GLN A 54 -8.49 -2.47 6.57
CA GLN A 54 -8.33 -3.54 5.58
C GLN A 54 -7.62 -4.76 6.15
N TYR A 55 -6.60 -4.55 6.98
CA TYR A 55 -5.73 -5.60 7.49
C TYR A 55 -5.94 -5.84 8.98
N SER A 56 -5.86 -7.10 9.38
CA SER A 56 -5.91 -7.52 10.80
C SER A 56 -4.50 -7.60 11.38
N GLY A 57 -3.76 -6.49 11.35
CA GLY A 57 -2.41 -6.37 11.92
C GLY A 57 -1.24 -6.80 11.01
N ILE A 58 -1.51 -7.37 9.83
CA ILE A 58 -0.48 -7.84 8.89
C ILE A 58 -0.96 -7.56 7.47
N SER A 59 -0.06 -7.05 6.62
CA SER A 59 -0.26 -6.84 5.19
C SER A 59 0.83 -7.57 4.40
N GLY A 60 0.52 -7.98 3.17
CA GLY A 60 1.41 -8.73 2.31
C GLY A 60 0.61 -9.54 1.30
N ARG A 61 1.27 -10.46 0.60
CA ARG A 61 0.56 -11.45 -0.22
C ARG A 61 -0.39 -12.27 0.65
N TRP A 62 -1.57 -12.57 0.10
CA TRP A 62 -2.65 -13.23 0.85
C TRP A 62 -2.23 -14.58 1.44
N ASP A 63 -1.53 -15.39 0.65
CA ASP A 63 -1.00 -16.69 1.06
C ASP A 63 0.01 -16.57 2.21
N ALA A 64 0.97 -15.65 2.08
CA ALA A 64 1.97 -15.37 3.11
C ALA A 64 1.34 -14.86 4.41
N MET A 65 0.37 -13.96 4.32
CA MET A 65 -0.38 -13.47 5.48
C MET A 65 -1.10 -14.60 6.21
N CYS A 66 -1.73 -15.51 5.45
CA CYS A 66 -2.43 -16.65 6.04
C CYS A 66 -1.50 -17.71 6.62
N ALA A 67 -0.36 -17.97 5.97
CA ALA A 67 0.67 -18.84 6.51
C ALA A 67 1.23 -18.27 7.83
N PHE A 68 1.55 -16.97 7.87
CA PHE A 68 2.07 -16.30 9.06
C PHE A 68 1.10 -16.43 10.25
N LYS A 69 -0.19 -16.15 10.03
CA LYS A 69 -1.20 -16.25 11.11
C LYS A 69 -1.35 -17.66 11.66
N LYS A 70 -1.34 -18.66 10.78
CA LYS A 70 -1.36 -20.08 11.18
C LYS A 70 -0.12 -20.45 11.98
N GLN A 71 1.06 -20.00 11.55
CA GLN A 71 2.33 -20.32 12.19
C GLN A 71 2.47 -19.70 13.59
N HIS A 72 2.04 -18.44 13.75
CA HIS A 72 2.22 -17.68 14.99
C HIS A 72 0.99 -17.70 15.91
N ASN A 73 -0.05 -18.47 15.56
CA ASN A 73 -1.32 -18.55 16.28
C ASN A 73 -1.94 -17.18 16.61
N CYS A 74 -1.67 -16.15 15.79
CA CYS A 74 -2.07 -14.75 16.02
C CYS A 74 -3.42 -14.40 15.37
N GLY A 75 -4.37 -15.33 15.52
CA GLY A 75 -5.74 -15.25 15.01
C GLY A 75 -6.03 -16.21 13.86
N LEU A 76 -7.25 -16.74 13.83
CA LEU A 76 -7.65 -17.79 12.87
C LEU A 76 -8.03 -17.28 11.47
N TRP A 77 -8.30 -15.98 11.34
CA TRP A 77 -8.87 -15.40 10.12
C TRP A 77 -7.95 -14.33 9.52
N CYS A 78 -7.67 -14.48 8.22
CA CYS A 78 -7.02 -13.46 7.40
C CYS A 78 -8.07 -12.44 6.94
N LYS A 79 -7.75 -11.15 6.99
CA LYS A 79 -8.62 -10.06 6.49
C LYS A 79 -7.91 -9.30 5.38
N GLY A 80 -8.67 -8.84 4.38
CA GLY A 80 -8.16 -7.95 3.34
C GLY A 80 -7.66 -8.64 2.07
N LYS A 81 -8.25 -9.77 1.66
CA LYS A 81 -7.85 -10.50 0.42
C LYS A 81 -7.87 -9.62 -0.82
N ALA A 82 -8.94 -8.84 -1.01
CA ALA A 82 -9.06 -7.94 -2.16
C ALA A 82 -7.96 -6.85 -2.14
N SER A 83 -7.73 -6.21 -0.99
CA SER A 83 -6.68 -5.21 -0.81
C SER A 83 -5.28 -5.80 -0.99
N SER A 84 -5.05 -7.03 -0.51
CA SER A 84 -3.81 -7.78 -0.71
C SER A 84 -3.55 -8.03 -2.20
N ASN A 85 -4.54 -8.55 -2.93
CA ASN A 85 -4.40 -8.82 -4.37
C ASN A 85 -4.15 -7.54 -5.20
N ALA A 86 -4.71 -6.40 -4.78
CA ALA A 86 -4.54 -5.13 -5.47
C ALA A 86 -3.15 -4.50 -5.27
N LEU A 87 -2.47 -4.80 -4.15
CA LEU A 87 -1.12 -4.30 -3.85
C LEU A 87 0.00 -5.30 -4.15
N HIS A 88 -0.33 -6.58 -4.17
CA HIS A 88 0.61 -7.67 -4.33
C HIS A 88 0.16 -8.52 -5.52
N PRO A 89 0.41 -8.06 -6.76
CA PRO A 89 0.15 -8.87 -7.93
C PRO A 89 0.90 -10.20 -7.81
N SER A 90 0.27 -11.27 -8.31
CA SER A 90 0.95 -12.56 -8.42
C SER A 90 2.12 -12.41 -9.39
N PRO A 91 3.27 -13.06 -9.13
CA PRO A 91 4.36 -13.10 -10.09
C PRO A 91 3.94 -13.72 -11.42
#